data_AF-A0A239CR76-F1
#
_entry.id   AF-A0A239CR76-F1
#
_cell.length_a   1.000
_cell.length_b   1.000
_cell.length_c   1.000
_cell.angle_alpha   90.00
_cell.angle_beta   90.00
_cell.angle_gamma   90.00
#
_symmetry.space_group_name_H-M   'P 1'
#
loop_
_entity.id
_entity.type
_entity.pdbx_description
1 polymer ?
#
loop_
_entity_poly.entity_id
_entity_poly.type
_entity_poly.pdbx_seq_one_letter_code
_entity_poly.pdbx_strand_id
1 'polypeptide(L)'
;MRNLHSISILPHLRFSQGLRNSVVLLSTLLLASLCNAATNASCEKSWKESSAAKSCSTAIVVATGDTCTITAACLNSRGIKDYVRGHFKSDSVSKVINENGSLTGGTPVSNPDPARWDDRVIQ
;
A
#
# COMPACT_ATOMS: atom_id res chain seq x y z
N MET A 1 63.89 44.88 -6.78
CA MET A 1 63.40 43.60 -7.33
C MET A 1 62.41 43.02 -6.33
N ARG A 2 61.19 42.73 -6.76
CA ARG A 2 60.08 42.23 -5.92
C ARG A 2 60.19 40.71 -5.80
N ASN A 3 60.02 40.14 -4.61
CA ASN A 3 59.52 38.77 -4.45
C ASN A 3 58.76 38.66 -3.13
N LEU A 4 57.43 38.70 -3.25
CA LEU A 4 56.47 38.40 -2.19
C LEU A 4 56.36 36.87 -2.06
N HIS A 5 56.68 36.36 -0.88
CA HIS A 5 56.35 34.98 -0.50
C HIS A 5 54.83 34.80 -0.43
N SER A 6 54.37 33.68 -0.98
CA SER A 6 52.98 33.25 -1.07
C SER A 6 52.35 33.02 0.31
N ILE A 7 51.12 33.48 0.50
CA ILE A 7 50.28 33.28 1.69
C ILE A 7 49.14 32.32 1.33
N SER A 8 48.83 31.39 2.25
CA SER A 8 47.50 30.76 2.48
C SER A 8 47.04 29.67 1.48
N ILE A 9 46.27 28.61 1.79
CA ILE A 9 45.11 28.43 2.68
C ILE A 9 44.99 26.94 3.16
N LEU A 10 44.63 26.83 4.45
CA LEU A 10 43.87 25.84 5.24
C LEU A 10 43.36 24.46 4.71
N PRO A 11 43.30 23.43 5.60
CA PRO A 11 42.73 22.11 5.34
C PRO A 11 41.21 22.08 5.60
N HIS A 12 40.39 22.49 4.64
CA HIS A 12 38.91 22.41 4.79
C HIS A 12 38.20 21.45 3.83
N LEU A 13 38.92 20.70 3.00
CA LEU A 13 38.33 19.92 1.90
C LEU A 13 37.92 18.48 2.23
N ARG A 14 37.71 18.11 3.50
CA ARG A 14 37.24 16.75 3.86
C ARG A 14 35.96 16.67 4.69
N PHE A 15 35.22 17.77 4.86
CA PHE A 15 33.98 17.75 5.67
C PHE A 15 32.68 17.82 4.85
N SER A 16 32.74 18.08 3.54
CA SER A 16 31.55 18.37 2.71
C SER A 16 30.97 17.18 1.94
N GLN A 17 31.65 16.01 1.91
CA GLN A 17 31.19 14.84 1.15
C GLN A 17 30.26 13.89 1.95
N GLY A 18 30.32 13.90 3.29
CA GLY A 18 29.45 13.05 4.12
C GLY A 18 28.00 13.53 4.21
N LEU A 19 27.77 14.85 4.18
CA LEU A 19 26.44 15.45 4.33
C LEU A 19 25.53 15.27 3.10
N ARG A 20 26.11 15.18 1.89
CA ARG A 20 25.33 15.03 0.65
C ARG A 20 24.71 13.64 0.51
N ASN A 21 25.40 12.60 0.97
CA ASN A 21 24.89 11.24 0.87
C ASN A 21 23.76 10.96 1.88
N SER A 22 23.84 11.54 3.09
CA SER A 22 22.83 11.32 4.14
C SER A 22 21.48 11.98 3.84
N VAL A 23 21.47 13.15 3.20
CA VAL A 23 20.22 13.86 2.84
C VAL A 23 19.47 13.12 1.72
N VAL A 24 20.20 12.55 0.76
CA VAL A 24 19.60 11.77 -0.35
C VAL A 24 18.98 10.46 0.16
N LEU A 25 19.64 9.78 1.10
CA LEU A 25 19.12 8.56 1.72
C LEU A 25 17.86 8.84 2.57
N LEU A 26 17.85 9.90 3.38
CA LEU A 26 16.66 10.27 4.16
C LEU A 26 15.48 10.63 3.27
N SER A 27 15.73 11.39 2.20
CA SER A 27 14.68 11.84 1.27
C SER A 27 14.03 10.66 0.53
N THR A 28 14.82 9.69 0.08
CA THR A 28 14.31 8.52 -0.66
C THR A 28 13.49 7.56 0.22
N LEU A 29 13.90 7.36 1.48
CA LEU A 29 13.15 6.57 2.45
C LEU A 29 11.79 7.18 2.80
N LEU A 30 11.71 8.52 2.91
CA LEU A 30 10.45 9.23 3.15
C LEU A 30 9.47 9.09 1.98
N LEU A 31 9.94 9.20 0.73
CA LEU A 31 9.09 9.05 -0.45
C LEU A 31 8.48 7.63 -0.55
N ALA A 32 9.27 6.59 -0.26
CA ALA A 32 8.78 5.20 -0.32
C ALA A 32 7.69 4.92 0.74
N SER A 33 7.83 5.47 1.95
CA SER A 33 6.83 5.31 3.02
C SER A 33 5.51 6.00 2.69
N LEU A 34 5.57 7.19 2.09
CA LEU A 34 4.38 7.95 1.66
C LEU A 34 3.60 7.22 0.55
N CYS A 35 4.28 6.55 -0.39
CA CYS A 35 3.63 5.79 -1.46
C CYS A 35 2.78 4.62 -0.92
N ASN A 36 3.26 3.91 0.10
CA ASN A 36 2.52 2.77 0.67
C ASN A 36 1.31 3.21 1.51
N ALA A 37 1.44 4.30 2.28
CA ALA A 37 0.33 4.85 3.03
C ALA A 37 -0.76 5.43 2.11
N ALA A 38 -0.36 6.12 1.04
CA ALA A 38 -1.29 6.72 0.08
C ALA A 38 -2.08 5.67 -0.72
N THR A 39 -1.42 4.57 -1.12
CA THR A 39 -2.08 3.46 -1.85
C THR A 39 -3.08 2.72 -0.98
N ASN A 40 -2.73 2.43 0.28
CA ASN A 40 -3.67 1.85 1.25
C ASN A 40 -4.88 2.76 1.48
N ALA A 41 -4.67 4.06 1.68
CA ALA A 41 -5.75 5.02 1.86
C ALA A 41 -6.67 5.12 0.64
N SER A 42 -6.12 4.98 -0.58
CA SER A 42 -6.91 4.95 -1.81
C SER A 42 -7.80 3.71 -1.88
N CYS A 43 -7.24 2.51 -1.65
CA CYS A 43 -8.01 1.26 -1.61
C CYS A 43 -9.11 1.30 -0.55
N GLU A 44 -8.81 1.81 0.66
CA GLU A 44 -9.80 1.96 1.72
C GLU A 44 -10.94 2.91 1.34
N LYS A 45 -10.60 4.04 0.72
CA LYS A 45 -11.58 5.01 0.25
C LYS A 45 -12.49 4.39 -0.81
N SER A 46 -11.92 3.76 -1.83
CA SER A 46 -12.69 3.09 -2.87
C SER A 46 -13.54 1.95 -2.31
N TRP A 47 -13.05 1.22 -1.30
CA TRP A 47 -13.86 0.20 -0.62
C TRP A 47 -15.08 0.83 0.07
N LYS A 48 -14.91 1.93 0.81
CA LYS A 48 -16.00 2.63 1.49
C LYS A 48 -17.05 3.18 0.52
N GLU A 49 -16.66 3.48 -0.72
CA GLU A 49 -17.57 3.93 -1.79
C GLU A 49 -18.35 2.77 -2.43
N SER A 50 -17.88 1.52 -2.27
CA SER A 50 -18.53 0.33 -2.82
C SER A 50 -19.88 0.04 -2.16
N SER A 51 -20.78 -0.65 -2.89
CA SER A 51 -22.05 -1.09 -2.30
C SER A 51 -21.85 -2.25 -1.31
N ALA A 52 -20.80 -3.06 -1.51
CA ALA A 52 -20.42 -4.13 -0.59
C ALA A 52 -20.14 -3.61 0.83
N ALA A 53 -19.50 -2.45 0.97
CA ALA A 53 -19.21 -1.85 2.29
C ALA A 53 -20.46 -1.55 3.13
N LYS A 54 -21.65 -1.48 2.52
CA LYS A 54 -22.92 -1.28 3.24
C LYS A 54 -23.46 -2.56 3.87
N SER A 55 -23.17 -3.72 3.29
CA SER A 55 -23.68 -5.03 3.73
C SER A 55 -22.61 -5.98 4.26
N CYS A 56 -21.34 -5.59 4.15
CA CYS A 56 -20.21 -6.26 4.78
C CYS A 56 -19.72 -5.45 5.99
N SER A 57 -19.43 -6.14 7.09
CA SER A 57 -18.79 -5.57 8.28
C SER A 57 -17.31 -5.90 8.31
N THR A 58 -16.50 -4.99 8.89
CA THR A 58 -15.07 -5.17 9.16
C THR A 58 -14.28 -5.56 7.92
N ALA A 59 -13.70 -4.58 7.22
CA ALA A 59 -12.81 -4.86 6.09
C ALA A 59 -11.37 -4.53 6.47
N ILE A 60 -10.48 -5.54 6.38
CA ILE A 60 -9.05 -5.29 6.27
C ILE A 60 -8.77 -5.07 4.78
N VAL A 61 -8.31 -3.87 4.44
CA VAL A 61 -7.97 -3.48 3.08
C VAL A 61 -6.47 -3.26 3.01
N VAL A 62 -5.80 -4.01 2.13
CA VAL A 62 -4.35 -3.93 1.93
C VAL A 62 -4.07 -3.64 0.46
N ALA A 63 -3.37 -2.55 0.17
CA ALA A 63 -2.87 -2.23 -1.14
C ALA A 63 -1.51 -2.90 -1.38
N THR A 64 -1.31 -3.41 -2.58
CA THR A 64 -0.03 -3.93 -3.06
C THR A 64 0.10 -3.56 -4.53
N GLY A 65 0.88 -2.51 -4.81
CA GLY A 65 0.89 -1.89 -6.14
C GLY A 65 -0.51 -1.41 -6.54
N ASP A 66 -0.96 -1.82 -7.72
CA ASP A 66 -2.30 -1.50 -8.25
C ASP A 66 -3.40 -2.49 -7.83
N THR A 67 -3.12 -3.36 -6.85
CA THR A 67 -4.09 -4.33 -6.33
C THR A 67 -4.52 -3.95 -4.92
N CYS A 68 -5.81 -4.08 -4.64
CA CYS A 68 -6.37 -4.06 -3.30
C CYS A 68 -6.84 -5.46 -2.91
N THR A 69 -6.33 -5.96 -1.80
CA THR A 69 -6.84 -7.17 -1.12
C THR A 69 -7.83 -6.74 -0.05
N ILE A 70 -9.04 -7.28 -0.10
CA ILE A 70 -10.14 -6.96 0.80
C ILE A 70 -10.52 -8.24 1.53
N THR A 71 -10.40 -8.24 2.85
CA THR A 71 -10.90 -9.32 3.71
C THR A 71 -12.04 -8.76 4.55
N ALA A 72 -13.27 -9.23 4.34
CA ALA A 72 -14.47 -8.69 4.96
C ALA A 72 -15.43 -9.79 5.45
N ALA A 73 -16.30 -9.47 6.41
CA ALA A 73 -17.39 -10.35 6.84
C ALA A 73 -18.71 -9.87 6.22
N CYS A 74 -19.21 -10.58 5.21
CA CYS A 74 -20.33 -10.17 4.37
C CYS A 74 -21.61 -10.92 4.71
N LEU A 75 -22.75 -10.21 4.79
CA LEU A 75 -24.05 -10.84 5.02
C LEU A 75 -24.48 -11.63 3.78
N ASN A 76 -24.85 -12.90 3.98
CA ASN A 76 -25.54 -13.70 2.97
C ASN A 76 -27.06 -13.54 3.08
N SER A 77 -27.79 -14.17 2.15
CA SER A 77 -29.27 -14.15 2.07
C SER A 77 -29.97 -14.72 3.30
N ARG A 78 -29.28 -15.49 4.13
CA ARG A 78 -29.77 -16.02 5.40
C ARG A 78 -29.55 -15.07 6.58
N GLY A 79 -28.94 -13.90 6.33
CA GLY A 79 -28.56 -12.94 7.37
C GLY A 79 -27.33 -13.35 8.18
N ILE A 80 -26.60 -14.38 7.75
CA ILE A 80 -25.37 -14.85 8.40
C ILE A 80 -24.17 -14.16 7.76
N LYS A 81 -23.15 -13.82 8.56
CA LYS A 81 -21.91 -13.24 8.06
C LYS A 81 -20.93 -14.33 7.64
N ASP A 82 -20.56 -14.34 6.38
CA ASP A 82 -19.50 -15.19 5.83
C ASP A 82 -18.21 -14.37 5.71
N TYR A 83 -17.09 -14.95 6.15
CA TYR A 83 -15.78 -14.32 5.97
C TYR A 83 -15.28 -14.57 4.56
N VAL A 84 -15.03 -13.49 3.82
CA VAL A 84 -14.61 -13.55 2.42
C VAL A 84 -13.41 -12.68 2.16
N ARG A 85 -12.60 -13.13 1.20
CA ARG A 85 -11.44 -12.40 0.71
C ARG A 85 -11.54 -12.25 -0.80
N GLY A 86 -11.30 -11.04 -1.30
CA GLY A 86 -11.25 -10.73 -2.73
C GLY A 86 -10.03 -9.88 -3.07
N HIS A 87 -9.50 -10.07 -4.28
CA HIS A 87 -8.38 -9.29 -4.82
C HIS A 87 -8.86 -8.57 -6.07
N PHE A 88 -8.76 -7.25 -6.06
CA PHE A 88 -9.29 -6.40 -7.13
C PHE A 88 -8.28 -5.37 -7.56
N LYS A 89 -8.31 -4.97 -8.83
CA LYS A 89 -7.59 -3.75 -9.25
C LYS A 89 -8.12 -2.54 -8.48
N SER A 90 -7.21 -1.66 -8.07
CA SER A 90 -7.52 -0.51 -7.23
C SER A 90 -8.58 0.42 -7.82
N ASP A 91 -8.54 0.64 -9.13
CA ASP A 91 -9.51 1.44 -9.90
C ASP A 91 -10.92 0.82 -9.99
N SER A 92 -11.07 -0.45 -9.61
CA SER A 92 -12.32 -1.21 -9.71
C SER A 92 -12.99 -1.49 -8.36
N VAL A 93 -12.32 -1.19 -7.24
CA VAL A 93 -12.81 -1.51 -5.89
C VAL A 93 -14.15 -0.84 -5.57
N SER A 94 -14.38 0.38 -6.05
CA SER A 94 -15.65 1.10 -5.83
C SER A 94 -16.86 0.42 -6.49
N LYS A 95 -16.63 -0.54 -7.40
CA LYS A 95 -17.67 -1.32 -8.07
C LYS A 95 -17.93 -2.66 -7.37
N VAL A 96 -17.20 -2.99 -6.30
CA VAL A 96 -17.36 -4.26 -5.60
C VAL A 96 -18.74 -4.31 -4.94
N ILE A 97 -19.40 -5.46 -5.10
CA ILE A 97 -20.71 -5.74 -4.54
C ILE A 97 -20.63 -7.00 -3.66
N ASN A 98 -21.54 -7.09 -2.69
CA ASN A 98 -21.76 -8.31 -1.93
C ASN A 98 -22.91 -9.09 -2.58
N GLU A 99 -22.58 -10.21 -3.20
CA GLU A 99 -23.49 -11.14 -3.82
C GLU A 99 -23.63 -12.38 -2.93
N ASN A 100 -24.66 -12.37 -2.08
CA ASN A 100 -24.99 -13.48 -1.18
C ASN A 100 -23.81 -13.97 -0.31
N GLY A 101 -23.06 -13.03 0.28
CA GLY A 101 -21.89 -13.34 1.11
C GLY A 101 -20.58 -13.38 0.32
N SER A 102 -20.59 -13.27 -1.00
CA SER A 102 -19.38 -13.26 -1.85
C SER A 102 -19.07 -11.87 -2.41
N LEU A 103 -17.80 -11.53 -2.60
CA LEU A 103 -17.40 -10.26 -3.22
C LEU A 103 -17.29 -10.39 -4.74
N THR A 104 -18.08 -9.62 -5.48
CA THR A 104 -18.09 -9.60 -6.97
C THR A 104 -18.12 -8.16 -7.50
N GLY A 105 -18.27 -7.95 -8.81
CA GLY A 105 -18.47 -6.63 -9.44
C GLY A 105 -17.21 -5.79 -9.74
N GLY A 106 -16.12 -5.97 -8.98
CA GLY A 106 -14.80 -5.39 -9.32
C GLY A 106 -14.08 -6.15 -10.44
N THR A 107 -12.91 -5.65 -10.84
CA THR A 107 -12.00 -6.36 -11.76
C THR A 107 -11.11 -7.29 -10.94
N PRO A 108 -11.37 -8.62 -10.93
CA PRO A 108 -10.56 -9.54 -10.16
C PRO A 108 -9.14 -9.57 -10.71
N VAL A 109 -8.16 -9.69 -9.81
CA VAL A 109 -6.80 -10.05 -10.18
C VAL A 109 -6.54 -11.49 -9.75
N SER A 110 -5.94 -12.28 -10.65
CA SER A 110 -5.41 -13.60 -10.32
C SER A 110 -4.45 -13.43 -9.16
N ASN A 111 -4.70 -14.17 -8.06
CA ASN A 111 -4.01 -14.07 -6.78
C ASN A 111 -2.58 -13.48 -6.90
N PRO A 112 -2.36 -12.21 -6.48
CA PRO A 112 -1.08 -11.55 -6.68
C PRO A 112 0.06 -12.13 -5.82
N ASP A 113 -0.24 -13.08 -4.91
CA ASP A 113 0.78 -13.76 -4.10
C ASP A 113 0.46 -15.24 -3.83
N PRO A 114 1.26 -16.20 -4.34
CA PRO A 114 1.12 -17.64 -4.08
C PRO A 114 1.66 -18.07 -2.71
N ALA A 115 1.90 -17.16 -1.76
CA ALA A 115 2.17 -17.51 -0.36
C ALA A 115 0.93 -18.09 0.35
N ARG A 116 0.49 -19.26 -0.15
CA ARG A 116 0.05 -20.45 0.59
C ARG A 116 -0.44 -20.19 2.01
N TRP A 117 -1.65 -19.65 2.10
CA TRP A 117 -2.48 -19.90 3.27
C TRP A 117 -3.12 -21.26 3.01
N ASP A 118 -2.60 -22.28 3.69
CA ASP A 118 -3.09 -23.65 3.65
C ASP A 118 -4.58 -23.65 4.03
N ASP A 119 -5.47 -24.04 3.11
CA ASP A 119 -6.93 -24.14 3.27
C ASP A 119 -7.36 -25.21 4.32
N ARG A 120 -6.49 -25.55 5.29
CA ARG A 120 -6.69 -26.56 6.33
C ARG A 120 -6.82 -25.99 7.74
N VAL A 121 -7.36 -24.79 7.89
CA VAL A 121 -7.81 -24.30 9.21
C VAL A 121 -9.24 -23.83 9.09
N ILE A 122 -10.17 -24.77 8.92
CA ILE A 122 -11.50 -24.88 9.55
C ILE A 122 -12.03 -26.26 9.12
N GLN A 123 -11.80 -27.27 9.96
CA GLN A 123 -12.68 -28.43 10.12
C GLN A 123 -13.06 -28.50 11.59
#